data_AF-A0A410P1W5-F1
#
_entry.id   AF-A0A410P1W5-F1
#
_cell.length_a   1.000
_cell.length_b   1.000
_cell.length_c   1.000
_cell.angle_alpha   90.00
_cell.angle_beta   90.00
_cell.angle_gamma   90.00
#
_symmetry.space_group_name_H-M   'P 1'
#
loop_
_entity.id
_entity.type
_entity.pdbx_description
1 polymer ?
#
loop_
_entity_poly.entity_id
_entity_poly.type
_entity_poly.pdbx_seq_one_letter_code
_entity_poly.pdbx_strand_id
1 'polypeptide(L)'
;MGLCVLPPLEWGLTVQQARLFGALLERELLTKDAAMAALYRDRGEDEPEMKIVDVFVCHIRRKLKPFGIEIGTRWGVGYFMTPASKAEARRQIEASRGAAA
;
A
#
# COMPACT_ATOMS: atom_id res chain seq x y z
N MET A 1 13.23 -11.56 -1.47
CA MET A 1 12.50 -10.94 -2.60
C MET A 1 11.78 -9.72 -2.05
N GLY A 2 12.35 -8.54 -2.28
CA GLY A 2 12.15 -7.33 -1.47
C GLY A 2 10.82 -6.61 -1.73
N LEU A 3 10.09 -6.35 -0.65
CA LEU A 3 8.93 -5.45 -0.59
C LEU A 3 9.32 -3.96 -0.69
N CYS A 4 10.46 -3.65 -1.32
CA CYS A 4 11.10 -2.34 -1.25
C CYS A 4 10.79 -1.49 -2.48
N VAL A 5 9.49 -1.31 -2.77
CA VAL A 5 9.09 -0.07 -3.45
C VAL A 5 9.03 0.98 -2.35
N LEU A 6 10.07 1.80 -2.25
CA LEU A 6 10.00 2.98 -1.40
C LEU A 6 9.12 3.98 -2.15
N PRO A 7 7.88 4.24 -1.66
CA PRO A 7 7.10 5.31 -2.23
C PRO A 7 7.85 6.64 -2.06
N PRO A 8 7.58 7.62 -2.94
CA PRO A 8 8.07 8.98 -2.76
C PRO A 8 7.86 9.44 -1.32
N LEU A 9 8.88 10.09 -0.72
CA LEU A 9 8.75 10.75 0.58
C LEU A 9 7.57 11.76 0.57
N GLU A 10 7.24 12.28 -0.62
CA GLU A 10 6.12 13.17 -0.92
C GLU A 10 4.76 12.59 -0.53
N TRP A 11 4.59 11.27 -0.53
CA TRP A 11 3.35 10.63 -0.08
C TRP A 11 3.25 10.55 1.45
N GLY A 12 4.35 10.81 2.17
CA GLY A 12 4.42 10.82 3.62
C GLY A 12 4.01 9.49 4.26
N LEU A 13 4.15 8.36 3.56
CA LEU A 13 3.72 7.05 4.04
C LEU A 13 4.66 6.53 5.12
N THR A 14 4.10 5.92 6.18
CA THR A 14 4.91 5.21 7.17
C THR A 14 5.45 3.90 6.57
N VAL A 15 6.48 3.31 7.18
CA VAL A 15 7.07 2.03 6.72
C VAL A 15 6.00 0.93 6.55
N GLN A 16 5.04 0.84 7.47
CA GLN A 16 3.93 -0.12 7.39
C GLN A 16 2.98 0.18 6.22
N GLN A 17 2.65 1.46 6.01
CA GLN A 17 1.80 1.89 4.90
C GLN A 17 2.46 1.63 3.54
N ALA A 18 3.75 1.93 3.42
CA ALA A 18 4.55 1.67 2.23
C ALA A 18 4.59 0.16 1.89
N ARG A 19 4.77 -0.71 2.88
CA ARG A 19 4.75 -2.16 2.69
C ARG A 19 3.39 -2.68 2.24
N LEU A 20 2.31 -2.23 2.91
CA LEU A 20 0.94 -2.60 2.53
C LEU A 20 0.64 -2.15 1.10
N PHE A 21 1.06 -0.93 0.76
CA PHE A 21 0.92 -0.38 -0.58
C PHE A 21 1.73 -1.15 -1.62
N GLY A 22 2.97 -1.54 -1.32
CA GLY A 22 3.78 -2.39 -2.18
C GLY A 22 3.11 -3.73 -2.47
N ALA A 23 2.53 -4.37 -1.45
CA ALA A 23 1.78 -5.61 -1.61
C ALA A 23 0.53 -5.44 -2.50
N LEU A 24 -0.14 -4.28 -2.43
CA LEU A 24 -1.26 -3.88 -3.30
C LEU A 24 -0.83 -3.60 -4.75
N LEU A 25 0.38 -3.08 -4.96
CA LEU A 25 0.91 -2.87 -6.31
C LEU A 25 1.25 -4.20 -7.00
N GLU A 26 1.87 -5.13 -6.27
CA GLU A 26 2.25 -6.44 -6.80
C GLU A 26 1.06 -7.35 -7.04
N ARG A 27 0.03 -7.32 -6.18
CA ARG A 27 -1.14 -8.19 -6.27
C ARG A 27 -2.35 -7.46 -6.83
N GLU A 28 -3.09 -8.08 -7.74
CA GLU A 28 -4.37 -7.51 -8.22
C GLU A 28 -5.40 -7.35 -7.10
N LEU A 29 -5.41 -8.31 -6.17
CA LEU A 29 -6.27 -8.34 -5.00
C LEU A 29 -5.43 -8.67 -3.76
N LEU A 30 -5.45 -7.77 -2.79
CA LEU A 30 -4.83 -7.97 -1.48
C LEU A 30 -5.92 -8.44 -0.50
N THR A 31 -5.91 -9.73 -0.18
CA THR A 31 -6.79 -10.29 0.85
C THR A 31 -6.40 -9.77 2.23
N LYS A 32 -7.34 -9.78 3.19
CA LYS A 32 -7.04 -9.39 4.58
C LYS A 32 -5.91 -10.22 5.18
N ASP A 33 -5.88 -11.51 4.89
CA ASP A 33 -4.81 -12.43 5.31
C ASP A 33 -3.44 -12.03 4.72
N ALA A 34 -3.38 -11.75 3.41
CA ALA A 34 -2.14 -11.31 2.77
C ALA A 34 -1.68 -9.94 3.29
N ALA A 35 -2.62 -9.03 3.58
CA ALA A 35 -2.33 -7.75 4.22
C ALA A 35 -1.73 -7.94 5.62
N MET A 36 -2.29 -8.85 6.43
CA MET A 36 -1.70 -9.23 7.71
C MET A 36 -0.30 -9.81 7.50
N ALA A 37 -0.13 -10.82 6.65
CA ALA A 37 1.18 -11.41 6.37
C ALA A 37 2.25 -10.43 5.85
N ALA A 38 1.84 -9.27 5.30
CA ALA A 38 2.75 -8.20 4.91
C ALA A 38 3.15 -7.27 6.09
N LEU A 39 2.24 -7.05 7.04
CA LEU A 39 2.46 -6.21 8.21
C LEU A 39 3.22 -6.95 9.33
N TYR A 40 2.88 -8.21 9.56
CA TYR A 40 3.42 -9.03 10.66
C TYR A 40 4.78 -9.68 10.39
N ARG A 41 5.28 -9.58 9.15
CA ARG A 41 6.50 -10.30 8.74
C ARG A 41 7.79 -9.83 9.44
N ASP A 42 7.75 -8.73 10.18
CA ASP A 42 8.95 -7.99 10.61
C ASP A 42 8.90 -7.47 12.06
N ARG A 43 7.76 -7.60 12.77
CA ARG A 43 7.66 -7.30 14.19
C ARG A 43 6.86 -8.39 14.89
N GLY A 44 7.53 -9.10 15.79
CA GLY A 44 6.96 -10.16 16.62
C GLY A 44 6.29 -9.66 17.89
N GLU A 45 5.81 -8.41 17.94
CA GLU A 45 5.11 -7.83 19.09
C GLU A 45 4.16 -6.74 18.57
N ASP A 46 3.02 -6.64 19.23
CA ASP A 46 1.75 -6.02 18.83
C ASP A 46 0.95 -6.88 17.84
N GLU A 47 -0.16 -7.45 18.33
CA GLU A 47 -1.25 -8.03 17.53
C GLU A 47 -2.19 -6.93 17.02
N PRO A 48 -2.04 -6.39 15.80
CA PRO A 48 -3.09 -5.60 15.19
C PRO A 48 -4.28 -6.47 14.77
N GLU A 49 -5.35 -6.39 15.56
CA GLU A 49 -6.70 -6.83 15.20
C GLU A 49 -7.01 -6.52 13.72
N MET A 50 -7.77 -7.37 13.02
CA MET A 50 -8.17 -7.18 11.61
C MET A 50 -8.67 -5.76 11.26
N LYS A 51 -9.12 -4.98 12.25
CA LYS A 51 -9.52 -3.56 12.15
C LYS A 51 -8.38 -2.63 11.75
N ILE A 52 -7.13 -2.91 12.10
CA ILE A 52 -6.01 -2.01 11.82
C ILE A 52 -5.67 -1.96 10.32
N VAL A 53 -5.87 -3.05 9.58
CA VAL A 53 -5.69 -3.04 8.12
C VAL A 53 -6.64 -2.03 7.47
N ASP A 54 -7.89 -1.96 7.92
CA ASP A 54 -8.88 -1.03 7.37
C ASP A 54 -8.54 0.43 7.67
N VAL A 55 -8.06 0.72 8.89
CA VAL A 55 -7.56 2.05 9.27
C VAL A 55 -6.34 2.44 8.43
N PHE A 56 -5.40 1.52 8.21
CA PHE A 56 -4.24 1.78 7.34
C PHE A 56 -4.67 2.06 5.91
N VAL A 57 -5.59 1.27 5.34
CA VAL A 57 -6.14 1.53 4.01
C VAL A 57 -6.84 2.88 3.96
N CYS A 58 -7.60 3.26 5.00
CA CYS A 58 -8.21 4.58 5.11
C CYS A 58 -7.17 5.71 5.11
N HIS A 59 -6.07 5.55 5.85
CA HIS A 59 -4.98 6.53 5.89
C HIS A 59 -4.26 6.65 4.54
N ILE A 60 -3.90 5.52 3.93
CA ILE A 60 -3.25 5.48 2.61
C ILE A 60 -4.17 6.11 1.57
N ARG A 61 -5.46 5.75 1.55
CA ARG A 61 -6.43 6.30 0.60
C ARG A 61 -6.55 7.81 0.73
N ARG A 62 -6.53 8.37 1.95
CA ARG A 62 -6.52 9.83 2.15
C ARG A 62 -5.25 10.50 1.61
N LYS A 63 -4.09 9.88 1.82
CA LYS A 63 -2.80 10.40 1.33
C LYS A 63 -2.66 10.31 -0.19
N LEU A 64 -3.20 9.25 -0.79
CA LEU A 64 -3.08 8.95 -2.22
C LEU A 64 -4.16 9.61 -3.09
N LYS A 65 -5.30 10.01 -2.51
CA LYS A 65 -6.35 10.75 -3.20
C LYS A 65 -5.85 11.99 -3.99
N PRO A 66 -5.02 12.89 -3.45
CA PRO A 66 -4.49 14.02 -4.21
C PRO A 66 -3.59 13.62 -5.39
N PHE A 67 -3.04 12.42 -5.39
CA PHE A 67 -2.18 11.89 -6.45
C PHE A 67 -2.96 11.12 -7.53
N GLY A 68 -4.30 11.09 -7.46
CA GLY A 68 -5.15 10.37 -8.42
C GLY A 68 -5.13 8.84 -8.27
N ILE A 69 -4.64 8.34 -7.13
CA ILE A 69 -4.51 6.91 -6.86
C ILE A 69 -5.67 6.48 -5.95
N GLU A 70 -6.53 5.60 -6.46
CA GLU A 70 -7.70 5.08 -5.74
C GLU A 70 -7.54 3.61 -5.36
N ILE A 71 -7.94 3.29 -4.13
CA ILE A 71 -7.95 1.92 -3.60
C ILE A 71 -9.42 1.51 -3.41
N GLY A 72 -9.82 0.49 -4.17
CA GLY A 72 -11.11 -0.17 -4.06
C GLY A 72 -11.13 -1.20 -2.94
N THR A 73 -12.30 -1.43 -2.36
CA THR A 73 -12.50 -2.48 -1.35
C THR A 73 -13.54 -3.46 -1.86
N ARG A 74 -13.17 -4.75 -1.88
CA ARG A 74 -14.11 -5.86 -2.07
C ARG A 74 -14.54 -6.35 -0.69
N TRP A 75 -15.76 -5.97 -0.31
CA TRP A 75 -16.40 -6.41 0.93
C TRP A 75 -16.33 -7.94 1.07
N GLY A 76 -15.83 -8.42 2.21
CA GLY A 76 -15.67 -9.85 2.51
C GLY A 76 -14.42 -10.52 1.92
N VAL A 77 -13.66 -9.87 1.03
CA VAL A 77 -12.47 -10.46 0.39
C VAL A 77 -11.19 -9.70 0.71
N GLY A 78 -11.18 -8.38 0.51
CA GLY A 78 -10.00 -7.55 0.71
C GLY A 78 -10.00 -6.27 -0.09
N TYR A 79 -8.81 -5.80 -0.48
CA TYR A 79 -8.59 -4.52 -1.14
C TYR A 79 -8.01 -4.74 -2.53
N PHE A 80 -8.39 -3.91 -3.49
CA PHE A 80 -7.88 -3.97 -4.86
C PHE A 80 -7.55 -2.57 -5.37
N MET A 81 -6.66 -2.50 -6.34
CA MET A 81 -6.38 -1.26 -7.07
C MET A 81 -6.66 -1.49 -8.54
N THR A 82 -7.28 -0.50 -9.17
CA THR A 82 -7.49 -0.52 -10.62
C THR A 82 -6.14 -0.46 -11.34
N PRO A 83 -6.03 -1.07 -12.52
CA PRO A 83 -4.80 -0.99 -13.32
C PRO A 83 -4.40 0.45 -13.63
N ALA A 84 -5.38 1.35 -13.81
CA ALA A 84 -5.14 2.78 -13.99
C ALA A 84 -4.42 3.40 -12.78
N SER A 85 -4.93 3.18 -11.56
CA SER A 85 -4.30 3.70 -10.34
C SER A 85 -2.94 3.07 -10.06
N LYS A 86 -2.73 1.79 -10.44
CA LYS A 86 -1.41 1.15 -10.36
C LYS A 86 -0.40 1.73 -11.33
N ALA A 87 -0.83 2.01 -12.56
CA ALA A 87 0.01 2.64 -13.57
C ALA A 87 0.45 4.03 -13.12
N GLU A 88 -0.48 4.83 -12.60
CA GLU A 88 -0.20 6.17 -12.07
C GLU A 88 0.77 6.12 -10.89
N ALA A 89 0.51 5.23 -9.92
CA ALA A 89 1.40 5.02 -8.79
C ALA A 89 2.81 4.63 -9.21
N ARG A 90 2.95 3.69 -10.16
CA ARG A 90 4.26 3.29 -10.70
C ARG A 90 4.95 4.44 -11.42
N ARG A 91 4.21 5.24 -12.19
CA ARG A 91 4.72 6.42 -12.88
C ARG A 91 5.32 7.43 -11.90
N GLN A 92 4.63 7.70 -10.80
CA GLN A 92 5.09 8.61 -9.76
C GLN A 92 6.26 8.04 -8.95
N ILE A 93 6.26 6.74 -8.66
CA ILE A 93 7.41 6.07 -8.02
C ILE A 93 8.64 6.18 -8.92
N GLU A 94 8.50 5.93 -10.23
CA GLU A 94 9.60 6.03 -11.18
C GLU A 94 10.09 7.48 -11.34
N ALA A 95 9.17 8.44 -11.43
CA ALA A 95 9.50 9.87 -11.49
C ALA A 95 10.27 10.34 -10.25
N SER A 96 9.85 9.91 -9.05
CA SER A 96 10.54 10.23 -7.80
C SER A 96 11.87 9.50 -7.66
N ARG A 97 11.94 8.23 -8.10
CA ARG A 97 13.18 7.44 -8.10
C ARG A 97 14.24 8.01 -9.04
N GLY A 98 13.82 8.61 -10.16
CA GLY A 98 14.71 9.34 -11.09
C GLY A 98 15.23 10.67 -10.55
N ALA A 99 14.54 11.29 -9.59
CA ALA A 99 14.97 12.53 -8.95
C ALA A 99 15.94 12.31 -7.78
N ALA A 100 16.11 11.07 -7.30
CA ALA A 100 16.97 10.70 -6.19
C ALA A 100 18.34 10.14 -6.62
N ALA A 101 18.73 10.32 -7.90
CA ALA A 101 20.00 9.88 -8.47
C ALA A 101 20.98 11.05 -8.65
#